data_AF-A0A1S4A8V0-F1
#
_entry.id   AF-A0A1S4A8V0-F1
#
_cell.length_a   1.000
_cell.length_b   1.000
_cell.length_c   1.000
_cell.angle_alpha   90.00
_cell.angle_beta   90.00
_cell.angle_gamma   90.00
#
_symmetry.space_group_name_H-M   'P 1'
#
loop_
_entity.id
_entity.type
_entity.pdbx_description
1 polymer ?
#
loop_
_entity_poly.entity_id
_entity_poly.type
_entity_poly.pdbx_seq_one_letter_code
_entity_poly.pdbx_strand_id
1 'polypeptide(L)'
;MASGQQQQQRSELDARARQGETVVPGGTGGKSLEAQEHLAEGRSRGGQTRKEQLGTEGYQELGQKGGQTRKEQIGREGYQEMGRKGGLSTTEKSGGERAAEEGVDIDESKFSTS
;
A
#
# COMPACT_ATOMS: atom_id res chain seq x y z
N MET A 1 -12.03 -1.37 37.97
CA MET A 1 -10.60 -1.03 37.73
C MET A 1 -10.21 -0.96 36.26
N ALA A 2 -10.97 -1.55 35.32
CA ALA A 2 -10.63 -1.55 33.88
C ALA A 2 -10.68 -0.17 33.18
N SER A 3 -11.51 0.77 33.65
CA SER A 3 -11.67 2.10 33.03
C SER A 3 -10.44 3.00 33.17
N GLY A 4 -9.70 2.89 34.28
CA GLY A 4 -8.49 3.70 34.50
C GLY A 4 -7.33 3.28 33.60
N GLN A 5 -7.15 1.97 33.39
CA GLN A 5 -6.10 1.44 32.50
C GLN A 5 -6.35 1.83 31.04
N GLN A 6 -7.61 1.83 30.60
CA GLN A 6 -7.99 2.21 29.25
C GLN A 6 -7.80 3.72 28.99
N GLN A 7 -8.07 4.57 29.99
CA GLN A 7 -7.79 6.00 29.92
C GLN A 7 -6.28 6.32 29.88
N GLN A 8 -5.47 5.59 30.63
CA GLN A 8 -4.00 5.71 30.60
C GLN A 8 -3.42 5.32 29.25
N GLN A 9 -3.90 4.22 28.65
CA GLN A 9 -3.48 3.82 27.31
C GLN A 9 -3.86 4.87 26.26
N ARG A 10 -5.07 5.43 26.31
CA ARG A 10 -5.47 6.49 25.37
C ARG A 10 -4.63 7.76 25.51
N SER A 11 -4.28 8.18 26.72
CA SER A 11 -3.45 9.37 26.91
C SER A 11 -2.00 9.16 26.44
N GLU A 12 -1.47 7.94 26.60
CA GLU A 12 -0.16 7.57 26.05
C GLU A 12 -0.15 7.62 24.52
N LEU A 13 -1.18 7.06 23.87
CA LEU A 13 -1.33 7.13 22.41
C LEU A 13 -1.49 8.57 21.92
N ASP A 14 -2.21 9.42 22.67
CA ASP A 14 -2.34 10.83 22.34
C ASP A 14 -1.00 11.57 22.44
N ALA A 15 -0.19 11.28 23.46
CA ALA A 15 1.16 11.85 23.61
C ALA A 15 2.07 11.47 22.43
N ARG A 16 2.03 10.21 22.00
CA ARG A 16 2.75 9.71 20.82
C ARG A 16 2.28 10.38 19.53
N ALA A 17 0.97 10.51 19.34
CA ALA A 17 0.39 11.24 18.21
C ALA A 17 0.86 12.71 18.15
N ARG A 18 0.96 13.39 19.30
CA ARG A 18 1.48 14.77 19.38
C ARG A 18 2.95 14.89 18.98
N GLN A 19 3.74 13.85 19.18
CA GLN A 19 5.13 13.76 18.72
C GLN A 19 5.23 13.47 17.21
N GLY A 20 4.10 13.31 16.52
CA GLY A 20 4.03 13.05 15.08
C GLY A 20 3.97 11.57 14.72
N GLU A 21 3.85 10.68 15.71
CA GLU A 21 3.73 9.26 15.46
C GLU A 21 2.32 8.89 14.95
N THR A 22 2.26 8.02 13.95
CA THR A 22 1.00 7.37 13.55
C THR A 22 0.71 6.23 14.51
N VAL A 23 -0.36 6.36 15.29
CA VAL A 23 -0.81 5.37 16.27
C VAL A 23 -2.07 4.60 15.82
N VAL A 24 -2.71 5.04 14.73
CA VAL A 24 -3.85 4.36 14.10
C VAL A 24 -3.50 3.96 12.66
N PRO A 25 -3.71 2.69 12.26
CA PRO A 25 -3.53 2.27 10.87
C PRO A 25 -4.37 3.11 9.91
N GLY A 26 -3.72 3.63 8.85
CA GLY A 26 -4.39 4.50 7.89
C GLY A 26 -4.64 5.93 8.40
N GLY A 27 -4.24 6.30 9.61
CA GLY A 27 -4.28 7.67 10.11
C GLY A 27 -2.99 8.42 9.80
N THR A 28 -3.02 9.42 8.91
CA THR A 28 -1.90 10.37 8.76
C THR A 28 -2.42 11.79 8.68
N GLY A 29 -1.82 12.71 9.45
CA GLY A 29 -2.16 14.14 9.44
C GLY A 29 -2.85 14.71 10.69
N GLY A 30 -2.86 14.00 11.82
CA GLY A 30 -3.44 14.47 13.09
C GLY A 30 -2.47 14.37 14.27
N LYS A 31 -2.47 15.38 15.15
CA LYS A 31 -1.63 15.42 16.37
C LYS A 31 -2.29 14.80 17.60
N SER A 32 -3.46 14.18 17.46
CA SER A 32 -4.17 13.47 18.53
C SER A 32 -4.61 12.10 18.06
N LEU A 33 -4.84 11.19 18.99
CA LEU A 33 -5.37 9.85 18.69
C LEU A 33 -6.72 9.96 17.96
N GLU A 34 -7.62 10.79 18.48
CA GLU A 34 -8.96 11.00 17.93
C GLU A 34 -8.92 11.52 16.49
N ALA A 35 -8.04 12.48 16.19
CA ALA A 35 -7.89 13.00 14.83
C ALA A 35 -7.44 11.89 13.87
N GLN A 36 -6.51 11.02 14.31
CA GLN A 36 -6.05 9.90 13.51
C GLN A 36 -7.13 8.82 13.33
N GLU A 37 -7.94 8.54 14.35
CA GLU A 37 -9.12 7.66 14.27
C GLU A 37 -10.10 8.17 13.19
N HIS A 38 -10.45 9.46 13.24
CA HIS A 38 -11.38 10.07 12.27
C HIS A 38 -10.82 10.06 10.84
N LEU A 39 -9.51 10.32 10.68
CA LEU A 39 -8.82 10.25 9.39
C LEU A 39 -8.85 8.84 8.81
N ALA A 40 -8.54 7.83 9.64
CA ALA A 40 -8.58 6.42 9.23
C ALA A 40 -9.99 5.99 8.84
N GLU A 41 -11.00 6.37 9.63
CA GLU A 41 -12.40 6.10 9.34
C GLU A 41 -12.85 6.77 8.03
N GLY A 42 -12.49 8.04 7.82
CA GLY A 42 -12.80 8.77 6.60
C GLY A 42 -12.18 8.12 5.36
N ARG A 43 -10.94 7.65 5.44
CA ARG A 43 -10.26 6.93 4.34
C ARG A 43 -10.91 5.59 4.04
N SER A 44 -11.24 4.83 5.08
CA SER A 44 -11.96 3.55 4.94
C SER A 44 -13.30 3.76 4.23
N ARG A 45 -14.11 4.72 4.72
CA ARG A 45 -15.40 5.07 4.11
C ARG A 45 -15.22 5.52 2.65
N GLY A 46 -14.27 6.41 2.37
CA GLY A 46 -13.98 6.87 1.01
C GLY A 46 -13.60 5.71 0.07
N GLY A 47 -12.79 4.76 0.55
CA GLY A 47 -12.45 3.55 -0.20
C GLY A 47 -13.66 2.66 -0.49
N GLN A 48 -14.54 2.45 0.49
CA GLN A 48 -15.79 1.68 0.29
C GLN A 48 -16.72 2.37 -0.69
N THR A 49 -16.96 3.68 -0.54
CA THR A 49 -17.77 4.46 -1.48
C THR A 49 -17.20 4.38 -2.89
N ARG A 50 -15.89 4.51 -3.05
CA ARG A 50 -15.24 4.38 -4.36
C ARG A 50 -15.42 2.98 -4.95
N LYS A 51 -15.37 1.95 -4.10
CA LYS A 51 -15.60 0.56 -4.51
C LYS A 51 -17.03 0.32 -4.96
N GLU A 52 -18.02 0.87 -4.27
CA GLU A 52 -19.42 0.80 -4.68
C GLU A 52 -19.67 1.54 -5.99
N GLN A 53 -19.07 2.73 -6.17
CA GLN A 53 -19.22 3.55 -7.38
C GLN A 53 -18.60 2.90 -8.62
N LEU A 54 -17.40 2.33 -8.50
CA LEU A 54 -16.68 1.75 -9.63
C LEU A 54 -17.04 0.30 -9.91
N GLY A 55 -17.43 -0.45 -8.88
CA GLY A 55 -17.60 -1.89 -8.98
C GLY A 55 -16.32 -2.61 -9.43
N THR A 56 -16.49 -3.87 -9.83
CA THR A 56 -15.38 -4.71 -10.32
C THR A 56 -14.82 -4.16 -11.64
N GLU A 57 -15.69 -3.76 -12.56
CA GLU A 57 -15.33 -3.30 -13.91
C GLU A 57 -14.50 -2.01 -13.86
N GLY A 58 -14.90 -1.04 -13.02
CA GLY A 58 -14.14 0.20 -12.87
C GLY A 58 -12.74 -0.03 -12.30
N TYR A 59 -12.57 -0.96 -11.36
CA TYR A 59 -11.21 -1.33 -10.89
C TYR A 59 -10.40 -2.10 -11.92
N GLN A 60 -11.04 -2.96 -12.73
CA GLN A 60 -10.37 -3.61 -13.86
C GLN A 60 -9.87 -2.58 -14.87
N GLU A 61 -10.68 -1.58 -15.21
CA GLU A 61 -10.30 -0.49 -16.11
C GLU A 61 -9.16 0.35 -15.52
N LEU A 62 -9.22 0.71 -14.24
CA LEU A 62 -8.14 1.44 -13.56
C LEU A 62 -6.83 0.63 -13.56
N GLY A 63 -6.90 -0.67 -13.31
CA GLY A 63 -5.76 -1.57 -13.38
C GLY A 63 -5.16 -1.66 -14.79
N GLN A 64 -6.00 -1.79 -15.82
CA GLN A 64 -5.56 -1.80 -17.22
C GLN A 64 -4.90 -0.48 -17.61
N LYS A 65 -5.52 0.66 -17.27
CA LYS A 65 -4.96 2.00 -17.53
C LYS A 65 -3.61 2.19 -16.83
N GLY A 66 -3.52 1.83 -15.54
CA GLY A 66 -2.27 1.91 -14.79
C GLY A 66 -1.16 1.03 -15.40
N GLY A 67 -1.51 -0.20 -15.83
CA GLY A 67 -0.59 -1.09 -16.53
C GLY A 67 -0.12 -0.54 -17.87
N GLN A 68 -1.03 0.06 -18.66
CA GLN A 68 -0.69 0.72 -19.92
C GLN A 68 0.24 1.92 -19.71
N THR A 69 -0.10 2.82 -18.79
CA THR A 69 0.76 3.96 -18.45
C THR A 69 2.15 3.50 -17.99
N ARG A 70 2.21 2.46 -17.14
CA ARG A 70 3.52 1.94 -16.71
C ARG A 70 4.30 1.35 -17.88
N LYS A 71 3.65 0.60 -18.77
CA LYS A 71 4.27 0.05 -19.98
C LYS A 71 4.78 1.14 -20.93
N GLU A 72 4.07 2.26 -21.06
CA GLU A 72 4.51 3.41 -21.85
C GLU A 72 5.75 4.06 -21.23
N GLN A 73 5.79 4.19 -19.91
CA GLN A 73 6.90 4.78 -19.15
C GLN A 73 8.21 3.98 -19.25
N ILE A 74 8.15 2.66 -19.08
CA ILE A 74 9.36 1.81 -18.98
C ILE A 74 9.60 0.96 -20.25
N GLY A 75 8.76 1.14 -21.26
CA GLY A 75 8.79 0.36 -22.48
C GLY A 75 8.30 -1.09 -22.32
N ARG A 76 8.21 -1.78 -23.45
CA ARG A 76 7.73 -3.17 -23.52
C ARG A 76 8.63 -4.11 -22.72
N GLU A 77 9.95 -3.96 -22.84
CA GLU A 77 10.93 -4.86 -22.22
C GLU A 77 10.89 -4.73 -20.69
N GLY A 78 10.95 -3.51 -20.15
CA GLY A 78 10.84 -3.28 -18.70
C GLY A 78 9.53 -3.80 -18.13
N TYR A 79 8.41 -3.63 -18.85
CA TYR A 79 7.12 -4.17 -18.41
C TYR A 79 7.06 -5.70 -18.45
N GLN A 80 7.62 -6.34 -19.47
CA GLN A 80 7.71 -7.80 -19.56
C GLN A 80 8.59 -8.38 -18.45
N GLU A 81 9.71 -7.73 -18.15
CA GLU A 81 10.66 -8.14 -17.12
C GLU A 81 10.06 -7.99 -15.71
N MET A 82 9.29 -6.93 -15.47
CA MET A 82 8.51 -6.75 -14.25
C MET A 82 7.43 -7.83 -14.10
N GLY A 83 6.74 -8.17 -15.19
CA GLY A 83 5.78 -9.28 -15.22
C GLY A 83 6.43 -10.63 -14.94
N ARG A 84 7.63 -10.89 -15.49
CA ARG A 84 8.43 -12.09 -15.24
C ARG A 84 8.83 -12.20 -13.77
N LYS A 85 9.35 -11.13 -13.16
CA LYS A 85 9.63 -11.07 -11.72
C LYS A 85 8.37 -11.34 -10.90
N GLY A 86 7.25 -10.70 -11.25
CA GLY A 86 5.96 -10.93 -10.59
C GLY A 86 5.52 -12.40 -10.64
N GLY A 87 5.62 -13.05 -11.80
CA GLY A 87 5.23 -14.45 -12.01
C GLY A 87 6.08 -15.48 -11.25
N LEU A 88 7.30 -15.12 -10.82
CA LEU A 88 8.14 -15.96 -9.96
C LEU A 88 7.75 -15.87 -8.47
N SER A 89 6.93 -14.90 -8.09
CA SER A 89 6.56 -14.71 -6.68
C SER A 89 5.73 -15.88 -6.17
N THR A 90 6.00 -16.29 -4.94
CA THR A 90 5.28 -17.35 -4.25
C THR A 90 4.66 -16.80 -2.97
N THR A 91 3.91 -17.63 -2.23
CA THR A 91 3.38 -17.25 -0.92
C THR A 91 4.49 -16.93 0.09
N GLU A 92 5.65 -17.59 -0.02
CA GLU A 92 6.73 -17.50 0.97
C GLU A 92 7.83 -16.52 0.58
N LYS A 93 8.04 -16.32 -0.74
CA LYS A 93 9.18 -15.56 -1.27
C LYS A 93 8.75 -14.61 -2.36
N SER A 94 9.37 -13.44 -2.37
CA SER A 94 9.23 -12.48 -3.46
C SER A 94 9.82 -13.02 -4.76
N GLY A 95 9.35 -12.49 -5.89
CA GLY A 95 9.88 -12.84 -7.20
C GLY A 95 11.37 -12.56 -7.38
N GLY A 96 11.91 -11.55 -6.69
CA GLY A 96 13.35 -11.25 -6.72
C GLY A 96 14.18 -12.32 -6.01
N GLU A 97 13.73 -12.76 -4.84
CA GLU A 97 14.38 -13.84 -4.09
C GLU A 97 14.34 -15.16 -4.87
N ARG A 98 13.19 -15.50 -5.47
CA ARG A 98 13.04 -16.70 -6.29
C ARG A 98 13.88 -16.62 -7.57
N ALA A 99 13.94 -15.46 -8.21
CA ALA A 99 14.81 -15.25 -9.37
C ALA A 99 16.28 -15.53 -9.04
N ALA A 100 16.76 -15.02 -7.90
CA ALA A 100 18.13 -15.26 -7.45
C ALA A 100 18.41 -16.75 -7.16
N GLU A 101 17.47 -17.46 -6.52
CA GLU A 101 17.60 -18.89 -6.23
C GLU A 101 17.63 -19.77 -7.49
N GLU A 102 16.82 -19.41 -8.50
CA GLU A 102 16.73 -20.17 -9.75
C GLU A 102 17.79 -19.77 -10.78
N GLY A 103 18.67 -18.81 -10.44
CA GLY A 103 19.67 -18.27 -11.37
C GLY A 103 19.03 -17.52 -12.54
N VAL A 104 17.83 -16.99 -12.35
CA VAL A 104 17.10 -16.18 -13.33
C VAL A 104 17.56 -14.73 -13.20
N ASP A 105 18.30 -14.26 -14.22
CA ASP A 105 18.70 -12.86 -14.30
C ASP A 105 17.49 -11.97 -14.58
N ILE A 106 17.30 -10.94 -13.74
CA ILE A 106 16.24 -9.93 -13.83
C ILE A 106 16.92 -8.56 -13.78
N ASP A 107 16.84 -7.82 -14.88
CA ASP A 107 17.36 -6.47 -14.98
C ASP A 107 16.35 -5.46 -14.39
N GLU A 108 16.48 -5.19 -13.10
CA GLU A 108 15.63 -4.21 -12.40
C GLU A 108 15.92 -2.76 -12.82
N SER A 109 17.03 -2.47 -13.51
CA SER A 109 17.31 -1.12 -14.00
C SER A 109 16.29 -0.68 -15.06
N LYS A 110 15.65 -1.64 -15.74
CA LYS A 110 14.56 -1.38 -16.69
C LYS A 110 13.23 -1.03 -16.02
N PHE A 111 13.14 -1.05 -14.69
CA PHE A 111 11.90 -0.72 -13.98
C PHE A 111 11.77 0.78 -13.72
N SER A 112 12.85 1.54 -13.82
CA SER A 112 12.83 3.00 -13.69
C SER A 112 12.58 3.69 -15.02
N THR A 113 11.90 4.82 -14.96
CA THR A 113 11.94 5.82 -16.03
C THR A 113 13.27 6.56 -15.96
N SER A 114 13.97 6.67 -17.09
CA SER A 114 15.15 7.54 -17.24
C SER A 114 14.81 9.01 -17.05
#